data_AF-A0A1R3UKF3-F1
#
_entry.id   AF-A0A1R3UKF3-F1
#
_cell.length_a   1.000
_cell.length_b   1.000
_cell.length_c   1.000
_cell.angle_alpha   90.00
_cell.angle_beta   90.00
_cell.angle_gamma   90.00
#
_symmetry.space_group_name_H-M   'P 1'
#
loop_
_entity.id
_entity.type
_entity.pdbx_description
1 polymer ?
#
loop_
_entity_poly.entity_id
_entity_poly.type
_entity_poly.pdbx_seq_one_letter_code
_entity_poly.pdbx_strand_id
1 'polypeptide(L)'
;MLAASTLIFFWNMYITAKKAPMVGVDDPWGYGGSLEWATSCPPPRHNFTSLPRIRSERPAFDLHHPHVAAPGAVAAGSEKK
;
A
#
# COMPACT_ATOMS: atom_id res chain seq x y z
N MET A 1 -19.81 -25.89 9.80
CA MET A 1 -19.78 -24.46 9.41
C MET A 1 -18.40 -24.01 8.90
N LEU A 2 -17.26 -24.41 9.51
CA LEU A 2 -15.92 -24.06 8.99
C LEU A 2 -15.66 -24.48 7.53
N ALA A 3 -16.06 -25.70 7.14
CA ALA A 3 -15.80 -26.20 5.79
C ALA A 3 -16.54 -25.41 4.70
N ALA A 4 -17.72 -24.86 5.01
CA ALA A 4 -18.47 -24.04 4.07
C ALA A 4 -17.80 -22.67 3.87
N SER A 5 -17.28 -22.06 4.95
CA SER A 5 -16.56 -20.78 4.85
C SER A 5 -15.24 -20.90 4.08
N THR A 6 -14.51 -22.02 4.21
CA THR A 6 -13.27 -22.23 3.46
C THR A 6 -13.55 -22.45 1.96
N LEU A 7 -14.61 -23.18 1.61
CA LEU A 7 -15.04 -23.35 0.22
C LEU A 7 -15.37 -22.01 -0.47
N ILE A 8 -16.11 -21.13 0.22
CA ILE A 8 -16.44 -19.79 -0.31
C ILE A 8 -15.16 -18.93 -0.47
N PHE A 9 -14.22 -19.00 0.47
CA PHE A 9 -12.94 -18.30 0.39
C PHE A 9 -12.11 -18.72 -0.84
N PHE A 10 -11.96 -20.03 -1.08
CA PHE A 10 -11.21 -20.53 -2.25
C PHE A 10 -11.88 -20.18 -3.57
N TRP A 11 -13.21 -20.21 -3.62
CA TRP A 11 -13.97 -19.78 -4.79
C TRP A 11 -13.68 -18.31 -5.15
N ASN A 12 -13.72 -17.42 -4.14
CA ASN A 12 -13.38 -16.01 -4.33
C ASN A 12 -11.93 -15.81 -4.79
N MET A 13 -10.98 -16.52 -4.17
CA MET A 13 -9.57 -16.46 -4.57
C MET A 13 -9.36 -16.86 -6.03
N TYR A 14 -10.00 -17.93 -6.49
CA TYR A 14 -9.88 -18.42 -7.88
C TYR A 14 -10.45 -17.42 -8.90
N ILE A 15 -11.61 -16.82 -8.62
CA ILE A 15 -12.22 -15.83 -9.50
C ILE A 15 -11.35 -14.58 -9.58
N THR A 16 -10.92 -14.04 -8.43
CA THR A 16 -10.12 -12.82 -8.36
C THR A 16 -8.77 -12.99 -9.05
N ALA A 17 -8.11 -14.13 -8.86
CA ALA A 17 -6.82 -14.40 -9.52
C ALA A 17 -6.92 -14.42 -11.06
N LYS A 18 -8.07 -14.78 -11.63
CA LYS A 18 -8.26 -14.87 -13.09
C LYS A 18 -8.88 -13.64 -13.73
N LYS A 19 -9.71 -12.89 -13.00
CA LYS A 19 -10.59 -11.85 -13.59
C LYS A 19 -10.38 -10.45 -13.01
N ALA A 20 -9.66 -10.30 -11.90
CA ALA A 20 -9.52 -8.99 -11.28
C ALA A 20 -8.65 -8.06 -12.15
N PRO A 21 -8.99 -6.76 -12.23
CA PRO A 21 -8.15 -5.78 -12.88
C PRO A 21 -6.84 -5.60 -12.11
N MET A 22 -5.76 -5.29 -12.84
CA MET A 22 -4.48 -4.96 -12.21
C MET A 22 -4.59 -3.63 -11.47
N VAL A 23 -4.10 -3.61 -10.23
CA VAL A 23 -3.98 -2.38 -9.44
C VAL A 23 -2.74 -1.62 -9.93
N GLY A 24 -2.90 -0.36 -10.34
CA GLY A 24 -1.80 0.48 -10.83
C GLY A 24 -1.27 1.48 -9.80
N VAL A 25 -1.64 1.32 -8.53
CA VAL A 25 -1.30 2.21 -7.42
C VAL A 25 -0.55 1.44 -6.34
N ASP A 26 0.29 2.15 -5.58
CA ASP A 26 1.11 1.57 -4.51
C ASP A 26 0.26 1.20 -3.28
N ASP A 27 -0.78 1.99 -2.97
CA ASP A 27 -1.73 1.71 -1.89
C ASP A 27 -3.19 1.71 -2.42
N PRO A 28 -3.78 0.54 -2.74
CA PRO A 28 -5.18 0.44 -3.15
C PRO A 28 -6.20 0.76 -2.05
N TRP A 29 -5.79 0.77 -0.79
CA TRP A 29 -6.68 1.01 0.36
C TRP A 29 -6.58 2.43 0.91
N GLY A 30 -5.48 3.12 0.61
CA GLY A 30 -5.25 4.54 0.85
C GLY A 30 -4.80 4.93 2.27
N TYR A 31 -4.67 3.98 3.20
CA TYR A 31 -4.32 4.25 4.61
C TYR A 31 -3.18 3.37 5.14
N GLY A 32 -2.43 2.73 4.24
CA GLY A 32 -1.28 1.89 4.57
C GLY A 32 -0.21 2.66 5.35
N GLY A 33 0.23 2.10 6.48
CA GLY A 33 1.21 2.76 7.35
C GLY A 33 2.65 2.31 7.11
N SER A 34 2.85 1.00 6.97
CA SER A 34 4.16 0.37 6.80
C SER A 34 4.72 0.58 5.40
N LEU A 35 6.04 0.35 5.25
CA LEU A 35 6.78 0.52 3.99
C LEU A 35 6.22 -0.30 2.82
N GLU A 36 5.54 -1.41 3.06
CA GLU A 36 4.92 -2.23 2.01
C GLU A 36 3.86 -1.48 1.18
N TRP A 37 3.31 -0.36 1.71
CA TRP A 37 2.33 0.49 1.03
C TRP A 37 2.96 1.71 0.34
N ALA A 38 4.29 1.76 0.30
CA ALA A 38 5.07 2.72 -0.48
C ALA A 38 5.79 2.06 -1.68
N THR A 39 5.45 0.81 -2.00
CA THR A 39 5.98 0.09 -3.17
C THR A 39 4.86 -0.25 -4.15
N SER A 40 5.22 -0.52 -5.40
CA SER A 40 4.26 -0.83 -6.46
C SER A 40 3.55 -2.15 -6.23
N CYS A 41 2.33 -2.25 -6.75
CA CYS A 41 1.57 -3.50 -6.84
C CYS A 41 1.53 -3.95 -8.31
N PRO A 42 2.24 -5.02 -8.74
CA PRO A 42 3.07 -5.95 -7.96
C PRO A 42 4.44 -5.36 -7.58
N PRO A 43 5.07 -5.84 -6.48
CA PRO A 43 6.34 -5.34 -6.02
C PRO A 43 7.49 -5.72 -6.96
N PRO A 44 8.50 -4.85 -7.15
CA PRO A 44 9.67 -5.16 -7.96
C PRO A 44 10.52 -6.26 -7.30
N ARG A 45 11.36 -6.94 -8.10
CA ARG A 45 12.21 -8.04 -7.59
C ARG A 45 13.10 -7.67 -6.40
N HIS A 46 13.46 -6.39 -6.26
CA HIS A 46 14.29 -5.86 -5.19
C HIS A 46 13.48 -5.08 -4.12
N ASN A 47 12.17 -5.32 -4.06
CA ASN A 47 11.18 -4.74 -3.14
C ASN A 47 10.91 -3.24 -3.27
N PHE A 48 11.93 -2.38 -3.41
CA PHE A 48 11.76 -0.92 -3.41
C PHE A 48 12.52 -0.22 -4.53
N THR A 49 11.81 0.52 -5.38
CA THR A 49 12.47 1.39 -6.37
C THR A 49 13.06 2.65 -5.73
N SER A 50 12.40 3.19 -4.71
CA SER A 50 12.88 4.31 -3.91
C SER A 50 12.35 4.20 -2.49
N LEU A 51 13.17 4.52 -1.49
CA LEU A 51 12.77 4.48 -0.09
C LEU A 51 12.26 5.84 0.38
N PRO A 52 11.03 5.92 0.95
CA PRO A 52 10.57 7.14 1.58
C PRO A 52 11.36 7.43 2.86
N ARG A 53 11.44 8.70 3.22
CA ARG A 53 12.14 9.12 4.43
C ARG A 53 11.36 8.69 5.67
N ILE A 54 12.01 7.92 6.56
CA ILE A 54 11.38 7.40 7.79
C ILE A 54 11.54 8.42 8.92
N ARG A 55 10.42 8.99 9.38
CA ARG A 55 10.37 9.98 10.48
C ARG A 55 9.27 9.71 11.51
N SER A 56 8.46 8.68 11.27
CA SER A 56 7.36 8.26 12.12
C SER A 56 7.20 6.73 12.05
N GLU A 57 6.28 6.18 12.85
CA GLU A 57 5.86 4.78 12.79
C GLU A 57 5.17 4.41 11.47
N ARG A 58 4.56 5.39 10.78
CA ARG A 58 3.73 5.19 9.58
C ARG A 58 4.27 5.96 8.37
N PRO A 59 5.48 5.63 7.89
CA PRO A 59 6.14 6.39 6.83
C PRO A 59 5.41 6.38 5.48
N ALA A 60 4.66 5.31 5.14
CA ALA A 60 3.88 5.30 3.90
C ALA A 60 2.64 6.21 4.00
N PHE A 61 2.00 6.25 5.16
CA PHE A 61 0.84 7.11 5.39
C PHE A 61 1.22 8.59 5.32
N ASP A 62 2.32 8.98 5.98
CA ASP A 62 2.77 10.37 5.97
C ASP A 62 3.21 10.85 4.57
N LEU A 63 3.69 9.93 3.72
CA LEU A 63 4.00 10.21 2.33
C LEU A 63 2.73 10.51 1.52
N HIS A 64 1.69 9.69 1.68
CA HIS A 64 0.42 9.82 0.94
C HIS A 64 -0.48 10.94 1.48
N HIS A 65 -0.35 11.28 2.77
CA HIS A 65 -1.18 12.25 3.47
C HIS A 65 -0.38 13.34 4.19
N PRO A 66 0.37 14.19 3.46
CA PRO A 66 1.25 15.19 4.05
C PRO A 66 0.52 16.23 4.93
N HIS A 67 -0.79 16.42 4.72
CA HIS A 67 -1.64 17.36 5.44
C HIS A 67 -2.06 16.89 6.84
N VAL A 68 -2.01 15.59 7.11
CA VAL A 68 -2.32 14.97 8.43
C VAL A 68 -1.14 14.16 8.97
N ALA A 69 0.02 14.29 8.33
CA ALA A 69 1.23 13.61 8.72
C ALA A 69 1.71 14.07 10.11
N ALA A 70 2.40 13.17 10.81
CA ALA A 70 2.92 13.48 12.14
C ALA A 70 3.84 14.72 12.13
N PRO A 71 3.89 15.51 13.23
CA PRO A 71 4.78 16.66 13.31
C PRO A 71 6.23 16.28 13.02
N GLY A 72 6.81 16.85 11.96
CA GLY A 72 8.18 16.54 11.50
C GLY A 72 8.31 15.37 10.51
N ALA A 73 7.20 14.72 10.14
CA ALA A 73 7.19 13.67 9.12
C ALA A 73 7.16 14.20 7.68
N VAL A 74 6.60 15.39 7.47
CA VAL A 74 6.54 16.03 6.14
C VAL A 74 7.91 16.56 5.74
N ALA A 75 8.40 16.13 4.58
CA ALA A 75 9.62 16.66 3.97
C ALA A 75 9.32 17.98 3.25
N ALA A 76 10.23 18.95 3.36
CA ALA A 76 10.22 20.26 2.68
C ALA A 76 10.38 20.20 1.13
N GLY A 77 9.77 19.22 0.47
CA GLY A 77 9.95 18.94 -0.96
C GLY A 77 8.67 18.65 -1.74
N SER A 78 7.48 18.78 -1.14
CA SER A 78 6.21 18.63 -1.87
C SER A 78 5.64 19.96 -2.40
N GLU A 79 6.43 21.03 -2.42
CA GLU A 79 6.09 22.24 -3.17
C GLU A 79 6.58 22.06 -4.61
N LYS A 80 5.83 21.28 -5.39
CA LYS A 80 5.92 21.37 -6.85
C LYS A 80 5.16 22.62 -7.28
N LYS A 81 5.94 23.61 -7.73
CA LYS A 81 5.52 24.70 -8.60
C LYS A 81 4.74 24.18 -9.81
#